data_AF-A0A383AUM4-F1
#
_entry.id   AF-A0A383AUM4-F1
#
_cell.length_a   1.000
_cell.length_b   1.000
_cell.length_c   1.000
_cell.angle_alpha   90.00
_cell.angle_beta   90.00
_cell.angle_gamma   90.00
#
_symmetry.space_group_name_H-M   'P 1'
#
loop_
_entity.id
_entity.type
_entity.pdbx_description
1 polymer ?
#
loop_
_entity_poly.entity_id
_entity_poly.type
_entity_poly.pdbx_seq_one_letter_code
_entity_poly.pdbx_strand_id
1 'polypeptide(L)'
;MAKSKTTATFEDDFDEEQKEDLTSEDQAARDEMEKYFSESLNQFKEGQIIQGTVIHLSKGLATIDVGFKSEGIVNMHEFPENGKNMSTGDIVEVFLERVEDNDGNVVLSKEKANKIKLWDELVKTHEADEIIEGTVV
;
A
#
# COMPACT_ATOMS: atom_id res chain seq x y z
N MET A 1 -50.45 -61.45 -0.55
CA MET A 1 -50.01 -60.16 0.04
C MET A 1 -48.55 -60.34 0.45
N ALA A 2 -47.60 -59.84 -0.35
CA ALA A 2 -46.75 -58.68 -0.03
C ALA A 2 -45.70 -59.01 1.07
N LYS A 3 -44.37 -58.95 0.88
CA LYS A 3 -43.46 -58.35 -0.12
C LYS A 3 -42.09 -59.06 -0.08
N SER A 4 -41.39 -58.96 -1.20
CA SER A 4 -40.01 -59.38 -1.50
C SER A 4 -39.01 -58.22 -1.30
N LYS A 5 -37.71 -58.56 -1.37
CA LYS A 5 -36.47 -57.76 -1.57
C LYS A 5 -35.64 -57.58 -0.29
N THR A 6 -34.44 -58.14 -0.10
CA THR A 6 -33.23 -58.31 -0.97
C THR A 6 -32.54 -57.00 -1.30
N THR A 7 -31.33 -56.86 -0.72
CA THR A 7 -30.12 -56.19 -1.27
C THR A 7 -30.06 -54.66 -1.22
N ALA A 8 -29.15 -54.12 -0.39
CA ALA A 8 -27.83 -53.67 -0.84
C ALA A 8 -27.20 -52.81 0.28
N THR A 9 -26.07 -53.28 0.81
CA THR A 9 -25.08 -52.40 1.44
C THR A 9 -24.56 -51.49 0.33
N PHE A 10 -24.80 -50.20 0.45
CA PHE A 10 -24.28 -49.18 -0.46
C PHE A 10 -22.86 -48.87 0.01
N GLU A 11 -21.88 -49.51 -0.61
CA GLU A 11 -20.48 -49.11 -0.55
C GLU A 11 -20.37 -47.74 -1.21
N ASP A 12 -19.93 -46.76 -0.43
CA ASP A 12 -19.67 -45.40 -0.85
C ASP A 12 -18.31 -45.40 -1.59
N ASP A 13 -18.31 -45.88 -2.84
CA ASP A 13 -17.21 -45.72 -3.81
C ASP A 13 -17.21 -44.26 -4.30
N PHE A 14 -16.83 -43.34 -3.43
CA PHE A 14 -16.45 -41.99 -3.82
C PHE A 14 -14.95 -41.96 -4.07
N ASP A 15 -14.61 -42.15 -5.35
CA ASP A 15 -13.26 -42.23 -5.91
C ASP A 15 -12.29 -41.18 -5.31
N GLU A 16 -11.14 -41.69 -4.87
CA GLU A 16 -10.00 -40.95 -4.34
C GLU A 16 -9.56 -39.82 -5.28
N GLU A 17 -9.30 -38.68 -4.65
CA GLU A 17 -8.54 -37.53 -5.10
C GLU A 17 -7.54 -37.83 -6.23
N GLN A 18 -7.82 -37.31 -7.43
CA GLN A 18 -6.77 -37.02 -8.39
C GLN A 18 -5.87 -35.92 -7.81
N LYS A 19 -4.79 -36.33 -7.12
CA LYS A 19 -3.65 -35.45 -6.90
C LYS A 19 -2.98 -35.26 -8.25
N GLU A 20 -3.20 -34.10 -8.86
CA GLU A 20 -2.36 -33.62 -9.95
C GLU A 20 -0.90 -33.64 -9.45
N ASP A 21 -0.08 -34.54 -10.02
CA ASP A 21 1.37 -34.52 -9.85
C ASP A 21 1.90 -33.23 -10.50
N LEU A 22 2.01 -32.18 -9.69
CA LEU A 22 2.61 -30.90 -10.05
C LEU A 22 4.04 -31.14 -10.51
N THR A 23 4.37 -30.76 -11.74
CA THR A 23 5.72 -30.92 -12.25
C THR A 23 6.67 -29.94 -11.57
N SER A 24 7.96 -30.26 -11.52
CA SER A 24 8.99 -29.36 -10.95
C SER A 24 9.03 -27.99 -11.63
N GLU A 25 8.61 -27.91 -12.91
CA GLU A 25 8.50 -26.66 -13.67
C GLU A 25 7.27 -25.85 -13.22
N ASP A 26 6.13 -26.50 -12.94
CA ASP A 26 4.94 -25.83 -12.39
C ASP A 26 5.17 -25.31 -10.97
N GLN A 27 5.95 -26.03 -10.16
CA GLN A 27 6.33 -25.59 -8.82
C GLN A 27 7.22 -24.34 -8.89
N ALA A 28 8.22 -24.32 -9.79
CA ALA A 28 9.08 -23.16 -9.98
C ALA A 28 8.32 -21.94 -10.53
N ALA A 29 7.37 -22.14 -11.45
CA ALA A 29 6.51 -21.08 -11.97
C ALA A 29 5.58 -20.52 -10.87
N ARG A 30 5.06 -21.36 -9.97
CA ARG A 30 4.29 -20.93 -8.80
C ARG A 30 5.14 -20.13 -7.82
N ASP A 31 6.33 -20.60 -7.49
CA ASP A 31 7.24 -19.91 -6.57
C ASP A 31 7.67 -18.54 -7.14
N GLU A 32 7.92 -18.45 -8.46
CA GLU A 32 8.24 -17.19 -9.13
C GLU A 32 7.04 -16.23 -9.12
N MET A 33 5.83 -16.73 -9.39
CA MET A 33 4.59 -15.95 -9.32
C MET A 33 4.30 -15.47 -7.89
N GLU A 34 4.49 -16.31 -6.87
CA GLU A 34 4.36 -15.95 -5.46
C GLU A 34 5.37 -14.89 -5.05
N LYS A 35 6.60 -14.96 -5.57
CA LYS A 35 7.62 -13.94 -5.31
C LYS A 35 7.20 -12.59 -5.88
N TYR A 36 6.82 -12.50 -7.15
CA TYR A 36 6.35 -11.24 -7.74
C TYR A 36 5.09 -10.71 -7.05
N PHE A 37 4.19 -11.61 -6.64
CA PHE A 37 2.98 -11.22 -5.93
C PHE A 37 3.28 -10.69 -4.52
N SER A 38 4.17 -11.35 -3.76
CA SER A 38 4.58 -10.91 -2.43
C SER A 38 5.38 -9.60 -2.45
N GLU A 39 6.21 -9.39 -3.47
CA GLU A 39 6.90 -8.12 -3.70
C GLU A 39 5.90 -7.00 -4.03
N SER A 40 4.90 -7.28 -4.85
CA SER A 40 3.81 -6.33 -5.17
C SER A 40 2.97 -5.97 -3.94
N LEU A 41 2.60 -6.95 -3.11
CA LEU A 41 1.84 -6.72 -1.88
C LEU A 41 2.62 -5.92 -0.83
N ASN A 42 3.95 -6.01 -0.83
CA ASN A 42 4.80 -5.27 0.11
C ASN A 42 5.07 -3.82 -0.31
N GLN A 43 4.67 -3.37 -1.49
CA GLN A 43 4.99 -2.02 -1.96
C GLN A 43 4.26 -0.92 -1.19
N PHE A 44 3.17 -1.22 -0.49
CA PHE A 44 2.30 -0.19 0.10
C PHE A 44 1.91 -0.51 1.54
N LYS A 45 2.81 -0.24 2.48
CA LYS A 45 2.55 -0.34 3.93
C LYS A 45 2.25 1.03 4.53
N GLU A 46 1.33 1.06 5.49
CA GLU A 46 1.13 2.23 6.34
C GLU A 46 2.45 2.62 7.01
N GLY A 47 2.69 3.92 7.15
CA GLY A 47 3.91 4.45 7.76
C GLY A 47 5.06 4.68 6.77
N GLN A 48 4.82 4.63 5.47
CA GLN A 48 5.84 4.92 4.46
C GLN A 48 5.58 6.24 3.73
N ILE A 49 6.63 6.83 3.16
CA ILE A 49 6.52 7.98 2.26
C ILE A 49 6.30 7.46 0.84
N ILE A 50 5.25 7.93 0.19
CA ILE A 50 4.90 7.60 -1.19
C ILE A 50 4.84 8.86 -2.05
N GLN A 51 5.04 8.70 -3.35
CA GLN A 51 4.82 9.77 -4.32
C GLN A 51 3.37 9.75 -4.77
N GLY A 52 2.73 10.93 -4.77
CA GLY A 52 1.40 11.13 -5.28
C GLY A 52 1.34 12.31 -6.24
N THR A 53 0.34 12.31 -7.10
CA THR A 53 0.10 13.36 -8.09
C THR A 53 -1.09 14.20 -7.66
N VAL A 54 -0.95 15.53 -7.67
CA VAL A 54 -2.03 16.45 -7.34
C VAL A 54 -3.05 16.44 -8.46
N ILE A 55 -4.24 15.89 -8.23
CA ILE A 55 -5.30 15.85 -9.25
C ILE A 55 -6.22 17.07 -9.17
N HIS A 56 -6.39 17.62 -7.97
CA HIS A 56 -7.32 18.73 -7.76
C HIS A 56 -6.90 19.61 -6.58
N LEU A 57 -7.14 20.91 -6.71
CA LEU A 57 -6.91 21.91 -5.67
C LEU A 57 -8.21 22.69 -5.45
N SER A 58 -8.76 22.66 -4.23
CA SER A 58 -10.04 23.30 -3.92
C SER A 58 -10.07 23.86 -2.51
N LYS A 59 -10.37 25.17 -2.38
CA LYS A 59 -10.67 25.88 -1.12
C LYS A 59 -9.76 25.54 0.08
N GLY A 60 -8.46 25.31 -0.15
CA GLY A 60 -7.52 24.96 0.94
C GLY A 60 -7.26 23.47 1.13
N LEU A 61 -7.83 22.61 0.28
CA LEU A 61 -7.61 21.17 0.23
C LEU A 61 -6.97 20.78 -1.10
N ALA A 62 -5.99 19.88 -1.03
CA ALA A 62 -5.37 19.25 -2.17
C ALA A 62 -5.77 17.79 -2.22
N THR A 63 -6.32 17.35 -3.35
CA THR A 63 -6.61 15.95 -3.62
C THR A 63 -5.45 15.35 -4.39
N ILE A 64 -4.91 14.25 -3.87
CA ILE A 64 -3.69 13.62 -4.34
C ILE A 64 -3.99 12.15 -4.64
N ASP A 65 -3.69 11.75 -5.87
CA ASP A 65 -3.71 10.36 -6.28
C ASP A 65 -2.36 9.72 -5.95
N VAL A 66 -2.39 8.65 -5.18
CA VAL A 66 -1.21 7.88 -4.74
C VAL A 66 -1.21 6.44 -5.29
N GLY A 67 -2.09 6.15 -6.26
CA GLY A 67 -2.22 4.80 -6.84
C GLY A 67 -2.97 3.81 -5.95
N PHE A 68 -3.73 4.31 -4.97
CA PHE A 68 -4.60 3.50 -4.12
C PHE A 68 -6.02 3.41 -4.70
N LYS A 69 -6.87 2.59 -4.06
CA LYS A 69 -8.28 2.45 -4.44
C LYS A 69 -9.06 3.76 -4.30
N SER A 70 -8.67 4.61 -3.35
CA SER A 70 -9.27 5.92 -3.09
C SER A 70 -8.19 6.99 -3.17
N GLU A 71 -8.58 8.21 -3.52
CA GLU A 71 -7.70 9.36 -3.44
C GLU A 71 -7.55 9.85 -1.99
N GLY A 72 -6.42 10.50 -1.70
CA GLY A 72 -6.20 11.13 -0.40
C GLY A 72 -6.40 12.64 -0.46
N ILE A 73 -6.82 13.20 0.67
CA ILE A 73 -7.03 14.65 0.82
C ILE A 73 -6.03 15.17 1.85
N VAL A 74 -5.30 16.22 1.47
CA VAL A 74 -4.32 16.89 2.34
C VAL A 74 -4.66 18.37 2.44
N ASN A 75 -4.53 18.94 3.64
CA ASN A 75 -4.73 20.37 3.83
C ASN A 75 -3.58 21.16 3.19
N MET A 76 -3.90 22.23 2.45
CA MET A 76 -2.90 23.10 1.81
C MET A 76 -1.94 23.75 2.82
N HIS A 77 -2.35 23.88 4.09
CA HIS A 77 -1.50 24.38 5.19
C HIS A 77 -0.33 23.44 5.53
N GLU A 78 -0.40 22.16 5.19
CA GLU A 78 0.74 21.23 5.37
C GLU A 78 1.82 21.40 4.29
N PHE A 79 1.52 22.14 3.23
CA PHE A 79 2.46 22.43 2.17
C PHE A 79 3.21 23.72 2.44
N PRO A 80 4.49 23.80 2.01
CA PRO A 80 5.26 25.03 2.12
C PRO A 80 4.52 26.21 1.46
N GLU A 81 4.59 27.37 2.11
CA GLU A 81 3.90 28.59 1.70
C GLU A 81 2.37 28.42 1.50
N ASN A 82 1.74 27.49 2.22
CA ASN A 82 0.32 27.14 2.09
C ASN A 82 -0.08 26.66 0.68
N GLY A 83 0.82 25.97 -0.03
CA GLY A 83 0.54 25.42 -1.36
C GLY A 83 0.44 26.48 -2.45
N LYS A 84 0.97 27.69 -2.23
CA LYS A 84 0.88 28.82 -3.16
C LYS A 84 1.56 28.59 -4.52
N ASN A 85 2.54 27.70 -4.56
CA ASN A 85 3.27 27.32 -5.78
C ASN A 85 2.84 25.97 -6.35
N MET A 86 1.77 25.37 -5.84
CA MET A 86 1.31 24.07 -6.29
C MET A 86 0.28 24.20 -7.41
N SER A 87 0.42 23.35 -8.43
CA SER A 87 -0.50 23.22 -9.54
C SER A 87 -1.04 21.79 -9.63
N THR A 88 -2.19 21.64 -10.29
CA THR A 88 -2.68 20.31 -10.67
C THR A 88 -1.70 19.65 -11.63
N GLY A 89 -1.32 18.40 -11.37
CA GLY A 89 -0.32 17.63 -12.10
C GLY A 89 1.04 17.55 -11.40
N ASP A 90 1.25 18.30 -10.33
CA ASP A 90 2.51 18.25 -9.59
C ASP A 90 2.67 16.94 -8.82
N ILE A 91 3.89 16.42 -8.79
CA ILE A 91 4.25 15.23 -8.02
C ILE A 91 4.75 15.68 -6.65
N VAL A 92 4.13 15.15 -5.60
CA VAL A 92 4.44 15.46 -4.21
C VAL A 92 4.63 14.19 -3.40
N GLU A 93 5.60 14.23 -2.49
CA GLU A 93 5.83 13.12 -1.56
C GLU A 93 5.00 13.31 -0.31
N VAL A 94 4.20 12.30 0.04
CA VAL A 94 3.25 12.32 1.15
C VAL A 94 3.45 11.08 2.01
N PHE A 95 3.17 11.21 3.30
CA PHE A 95 3.27 10.11 4.25
C PHE A 95 1.92 9.41 4.35
N LEU A 96 1.90 8.10 4.12
CA LEU A 96 0.71 7.27 4.25
C LEU A 96 0.46 6.96 5.72
N GLU A 97 -0.53 7.62 6.33
CA GLU A 97 -0.89 7.34 7.72
C GLU A 97 -1.78 6.11 7.83
N ARG A 98 -2.80 6.05 6.98
CA ARG A 98 -3.75 4.94 6.92
C ARG A 98 -4.27 4.75 5.51
N VAL A 99 -4.50 3.50 5.14
CA VAL A 99 -5.07 3.14 3.84
C VAL A 99 -6.55 3.57 3.74
N GLU A 100 -7.31 3.52 4.83
CA GLU A 100 -8.73 3.86 4.83
C GLU A 100 -9.15 4.46 6.19
N ASP A 101 -9.89 5.57 6.17
CA ASP A 101 -10.61 6.11 7.34
C ASP A 101 -12.07 5.60 7.41
N ASN A 102 -12.85 6.09 8.39
CA ASN A 102 -14.25 5.67 8.54
C ASN A 102 -15.13 6.06 7.34
N ASP A 103 -14.67 6.99 6.50
CA ASP A 103 -15.36 7.53 5.34
C ASP A 103 -14.81 6.95 4.01
N GLY A 104 -13.84 6.02 4.07
CA GLY A 104 -13.28 5.36 2.89
C GLY A 104 -12.13 6.11 2.21
N ASN A 105 -11.59 7.16 2.84
CA ASN A 105 -10.55 8.01 2.27
C ASN A 105 -9.16 7.57 2.74
N VAL A 106 -8.14 7.77 1.89
CA VAL A 106 -6.75 7.55 2.27
C VAL A 106 -6.28 8.73 3.12
N VAL A 107 -5.71 8.44 4.29
CA VAL A 107 -5.19 9.47 5.20
C VAL A 107 -3.72 9.71 4.88
N LEU A 108 -3.44 10.92 4.39
CA LEU A 108 -2.10 11.35 3.97
C LEU A 108 -1.68 12.58 4.77
N SER A 109 -0.39 12.69 5.07
CA SER A 109 0.19 13.92 5.64
C SER A 109 1.46 14.34 4.92
N LYS A 110 1.52 15.61 4.51
CA LYS A 110 2.72 16.20 3.94
C LYS A 110 3.69 16.66 5.04
N GLU A 111 3.16 17.17 6.14
CA GLU A 111 3.98 17.65 7.26
C GLU A 111 4.83 16.52 7.84
N LYS A 112 4.23 15.34 8.06
CA LYS A 112 4.95 14.16 8.57
C LYS A 112 6.02 13.68 7.60
N ALA A 113 5.74 13.67 6.30
CA ALA A 113 6.73 13.31 5.28
C ALA A 113 7.96 14.21 5.35
N ASN A 114 7.77 15.52 5.51
CA ASN A 114 8.87 16.48 5.61
C ASN A 114 9.68 16.29 6.89
N LYS A 115 9.01 16.04 8.03
CA LYS A 115 9.70 15.77 9.31
C LYS A 115 10.57 14.53 9.26
N ILE A 116 10.06 13.44 8.68
CA ILE A 116 10.80 12.18 8.53
C ILE A 116 12.00 12.38 7.60
N LYS A 117 11.82 13.07 6.48
CA LYS A 117 12.91 13.40 5.57
C LYS A 117 14.01 14.24 6.21
N LEU A 118 13.61 15.28 6.93
CA LEU A 118 14.55 16.14 7.64
C LEU A 118 15.29 15.33 8.71
N TRP A 119 14.59 14.46 9.44
CA TRP A 119 15.22 13.59 10.43
C TRP A 119 16.23 12.63 9.79
N ASP A 120 15.88 11.99 8.68
CA ASP A 120 16.78 11.11 7.94
C ASP A 120 18.01 11.86 7.41
N GLU A 121 17.84 13.09 6.94
CA GLU A 121 18.93 13.96 6.53
C GLU A 121 19.85 14.31 7.70
N LEU A 122 19.28 14.74 8.84
CA LEU A 122 20.04 15.05 10.06
C LEU A 122 20.86 13.85 10.55
N VAL A 123 20.27 12.64 10.53
CA VAL A 123 20.97 11.40 10.93
C VAL A 123 22.13 11.12 9.98
N LYS A 124 21.91 11.23 8.66
CA LYS A 124 22.97 11.03 7.66
C LYS A 124 24.12 12.03 7.83
N THR A 125 23.81 13.31 8.04
CA THR A 125 24.82 14.36 8.22
C THR A 125 25.59 14.17 9.53
N HIS A 126 24.91 13.74 10.61
CA HIS A 126 25.56 13.38 11.86
C HIS A 126 26.48 12.15 11.72
N GLU A 127 26.06 11.11 10.99
CA GLU A 127 26.92 9.96 10.68
C GLU A 127 28.11 10.33 9.78
N ALA A 128 27.96 11.37 8.95
CA ALA A 128 29.01 11.88 8.06
C ALA A 128 29.96 12.89 8.74
N ASP A 129 29.81 13.19 10.04
CA ASP A 129 30.58 14.20 10.79
C ASP A 129 30.53 15.60 10.15
N GLU A 130 29.45 15.92 9.43
CA GLU A 130 29.24 17.22 8.80
C GLU A 130 28.61 18.21 9.79
N ILE A 131 29.17 19.43 9.85
CA ILE A 131 28.73 20.50 10.76
C ILE A 131 27.47 21.16 10.18
N ILE A 132 26.35 21.09 10.90
CA ILE A 132 25.07 21.71 10.50
C ILE A 132 24.94 23.08 11.17
N GLU A 133 24.71 24.14 10.39
CA GLU A 133 24.43 25.48 10.91
C GLU A 133 22.96 25.60 11.35
N GLY A 134 22.71 25.75 12.67
CA GLY A 134 21.39 25.98 13.24
C GLY A 134 21.20 27.42 13.70
N THR A 135 20.12 28.07 13.29
CA THR A 135 19.70 29.36 13.87
C THR A 135 18.81 29.11 15.08
N VAL A 136 19.24 29.56 16.27
CA VAL A 136 18.41 29.58 17.48
C VAL A 136 17.54 30.83 17.43
N VAL A 137 16.22 30.67 17.53
CA VAL A 137 15.23 31.78 17.59
C VAL A 137 14.54 31.77 18.94
#